data_AF-A0AAD7RR27-F1
#
_entry.id   AF-A0AAD7RR27-F1
#
_cell.length_a   1.000
_cell.length_b   1.000
_cell.length_c   1.000
_cell.angle_alpha   90.00
_cell.angle_beta   90.00
_cell.angle_gamma   90.00
#
_symmetry.space_group_name_H-M   'P 1'
#
loop_
_entity.id
_entity.type
_entity.pdbx_description
1 polymer ?
#
loop_
_entity_poly.entity_id
_entity_poly.type
_entity_poly.pdbx_seq_one_letter_code
_entity_poly.pdbx_strand_id
1 'polypeptide(L)'
;MRSLVFVLLLGVALAAEDDKIVGGYECEPHSQPWQVSLNSGYHFCGGSMVSANWVVSAAHCYKSRVEVRMGEHHIRITEGTEQFISSSQVIRHPNYNSWNIDNDIMLIKLRQPAILNRYVQPVDLPTSCASAGTMCTVSGWGDTMSSMNDGDKLQCLEIPILSDRDCDNSYPGMITPAMFCAGYLEGGKDSCQGDSGGPVVCNGKLQGVVSWGYGCAERDHPGVYAKVCLFNEWLTSTMARY
;
A
#
# COMPACT_ATOMS: atom_id res chain seq x y z
N MET A 1 36.02 50.45 22.00
CA MET A 1 36.17 49.05 21.51
C MET A 1 35.70 48.13 22.63
N ARG A 2 34.79 47.17 22.46
CA ARG A 2 33.86 46.81 21.38
C ARG A 2 32.53 46.41 22.05
N SER A 3 31.37 46.79 21.52
CA SER A 3 30.08 46.30 22.02
C SER A 3 29.78 44.93 21.40
N LEU A 4 29.48 43.93 22.22
CA LEU A 4 28.99 42.62 21.78
C LEU A 4 27.46 42.61 21.80
N VAL A 5 26.84 42.48 20.64
CA VAL A 5 25.40 42.26 20.48
C VAL A 5 25.15 40.76 20.46
N PHE A 6 24.48 40.23 21.49
CA PHE A 6 23.96 38.87 21.46
C PHE A 6 22.63 38.85 20.71
N VAL A 7 22.61 38.27 19.51
CA VAL A 7 21.37 37.99 18.77
C VAL A 7 20.85 36.63 19.22
N LEU A 8 19.78 36.61 20.02
CA LEU A 8 19.02 35.39 20.24
C LEU A 8 18.23 35.05 18.98
N LEU A 9 18.67 34.00 18.27
CA LEU A 9 17.86 33.36 17.25
C LEU A 9 16.82 32.48 17.94
N LEU A 10 15.59 32.99 18.04
CA LEU A 10 14.40 32.20 18.32
C LEU A 10 14.15 31.26 17.13
N GLY A 11 14.68 30.05 17.21
CA GLY A 11 14.34 28.97 16.29
C GLY A 11 12.86 28.62 16.46
N VAL A 12 12.03 29.03 15.50
CA VAL A 12 10.66 28.54 15.39
C VAL A 12 10.74 27.08 14.97
N ALA A 13 10.47 26.17 15.90
CA ALA A 13 10.29 24.76 15.59
C ALA A 13 8.96 24.60 14.83
N LEU A 14 9.02 24.76 13.51
CA LEU A 14 7.99 24.26 12.61
C LEU A 14 8.06 22.73 12.65
N ALA A 15 7.11 22.11 13.34
CA ALA A 15 6.79 20.72 13.07
C ALA A 15 6.18 20.67 11.66
N ALA A 16 6.79 19.89 10.77
CA ALA A 16 6.24 19.54 9.47
C ALA A 16 5.87 18.04 9.53
N GLU A 17 4.61 17.75 9.18
CA GLU A 17 4.01 16.42 9.20
C GLU A 17 4.05 15.76 7.81
N ASP A 18 3.90 14.44 7.79
CA ASP A 18 3.49 13.59 6.66
C ASP A 18 4.25 13.81 5.34
N ASP A 19 5.49 13.32 5.33
CA ASP A 19 6.29 13.02 4.15
C ASP A 19 6.40 11.49 3.92
N LYS A 20 7.30 11.05 3.02
CA LYS A 20 6.71 10.53 1.79
C LYS A 20 7.47 9.23 1.16
N ILE A 21 6.90 8.35 0.26
CA ILE A 21 7.44 7.27 -0.69
C ILE A 21 8.83 7.44 -1.32
N VAL A 22 9.42 6.38 -1.91
CA VAL A 22 10.77 6.50 -2.48
C VAL A 22 10.97 5.98 -3.91
N GLY A 23 11.50 6.85 -4.79
CA GLY A 23 12.08 6.49 -6.09
C GLY A 23 11.11 6.06 -7.19
N GLY A 24 9.81 6.24 -6.98
CA GLY A 24 8.74 6.01 -7.97
C GLY A 24 8.55 7.16 -8.96
N TYR A 25 7.43 7.09 -9.70
CA TYR A 25 6.99 8.08 -10.69
C TYR A 25 5.46 8.28 -10.60
N GLU A 26 4.94 9.43 -11.01
CA GLU A 26 3.48 9.64 -11.14
C GLU A 26 2.90 8.59 -12.10
N CYS A 27 1.93 7.80 -11.66
CA CYS A 27 1.22 6.86 -12.53
C CYS A 27 0.50 7.63 -13.65
N GLU A 28 0.39 7.03 -14.83
CA GLU A 28 -0.58 7.53 -15.82
C GLU A 28 -2.00 7.50 -15.20
N PRO A 29 -2.80 8.60 -15.27
CA PRO A 29 -4.07 8.68 -14.55
C PRO A 29 -5.00 7.50 -14.82
N HIS A 30 -5.44 6.87 -13.73
CA HIS A 30 -6.28 5.67 -13.72
C HIS A 30 -5.68 4.42 -14.41
N SER A 31 -4.35 4.35 -14.62
CA SER A 31 -3.68 3.14 -15.12
C SER A 31 -3.71 1.96 -14.15
N GLN A 32 -3.96 2.23 -12.86
CA GLN A 32 -4.15 1.25 -11.78
C GLN A 32 -5.63 1.25 -11.33
N PRO A 33 -6.62 0.87 -12.16
CA PRO A 33 -8.04 1.09 -11.90
C PRO A 33 -8.63 0.23 -10.75
N TRP A 34 -7.82 -0.65 -10.16
CA TRP A 34 -8.11 -1.42 -8.94
C TRP A 34 -7.65 -0.73 -7.65
N GLN A 35 -6.79 0.28 -7.76
CA GLN A 35 -6.30 1.04 -6.61
C GLN A 35 -7.49 1.71 -5.90
N VAL A 36 -7.53 1.57 -4.57
CA VAL A 36 -8.45 2.35 -3.74
C VAL A 36 -7.72 3.05 -2.60
N SER A 37 -8.21 4.22 -2.23
CA SER A 37 -7.82 4.95 -1.02
C SER A 37 -8.78 4.59 0.11
N LEU A 38 -8.24 4.15 1.25
CA LEU A 38 -9.01 3.99 2.47
C LEU A 38 -8.99 5.32 3.24
N ASN A 39 -10.17 5.89 3.43
CA ASN A 39 -10.34 7.20 4.03
C ASN A 39 -11.10 7.11 5.37
N SER A 40 -10.66 7.89 6.36
CA SER A 40 -11.31 8.05 7.66
C SER A 40 -11.25 9.52 8.13
N GLY A 41 -11.61 10.43 7.23
CA GLY A 41 -11.39 11.89 7.33
C GLY A 41 -10.16 12.34 6.54
N TYR A 42 -9.18 11.45 6.39
CA TYR A 42 -7.97 11.59 5.58
C TYR A 42 -7.60 10.21 4.98
N HIS A 43 -6.78 10.19 3.93
CA HIS A 43 -6.18 8.96 3.39
C HIS A 43 -5.20 8.38 4.41
N PHE A 44 -5.29 7.09 4.72
CA PHE A 44 -4.40 6.47 5.72
C PHE A 44 -3.83 5.10 5.31
N CYS A 45 -4.39 4.48 4.27
CA CYS A 45 -3.95 3.20 3.71
C CYS A 45 -4.45 3.06 2.27
N GLY A 46 -3.76 2.25 1.47
CA GLY A 46 -4.23 1.76 0.19
C GLY A 46 -5.15 0.52 0.29
N GLY A 47 -5.61 0.08 -0.87
CA GLY A 47 -6.38 -1.15 -1.05
C GLY A 47 -6.42 -1.55 -2.52
N SER A 48 -6.86 -2.79 -2.76
CA SER A 48 -7.03 -3.39 -4.08
C SER A 48 -8.46 -3.88 -4.25
N MET A 49 -9.22 -3.31 -5.19
CA MET A 49 -10.54 -3.85 -5.53
C MET A 49 -10.38 -5.20 -6.26
N VAL A 50 -10.98 -6.26 -5.72
CA VAL A 50 -10.92 -7.63 -6.29
C VAL A 50 -12.26 -8.11 -6.83
N SER A 51 -13.34 -7.38 -6.54
CA SER A 51 -14.63 -7.47 -7.23
C SER A 51 -15.42 -6.19 -7.00
N ALA A 52 -16.55 -6.02 -7.69
CA ALA A 52 -17.43 -4.87 -7.47
C ALA A 52 -17.94 -4.72 -6.02
N ASN A 53 -17.85 -5.73 -5.15
CA ASN A 53 -18.31 -5.65 -3.75
C ASN A 53 -17.17 -5.73 -2.71
N TRP A 54 -15.93 -5.99 -3.13
CA TRP A 54 -14.85 -6.40 -2.23
C TRP A 54 -13.51 -5.76 -2.55
N VAL A 55 -12.85 -5.28 -1.50
CA VAL A 55 -11.49 -4.75 -1.50
C VAL A 55 -10.62 -5.60 -0.58
N VAL A 56 -9.41 -5.92 -1.03
CA VAL A 56 -8.31 -6.45 -0.21
C VAL A 56 -7.44 -5.30 0.27
N SER A 57 -6.99 -5.34 1.52
CA SER A 57 -6.03 -4.40 2.12
C SER A 57 -5.26 -5.12 3.24
N ALA A 58 -4.41 -4.41 3.98
CA ALA A 58 -3.64 -4.96 5.10
C ALA A 58 -4.50 -5.05 6.38
N ALA A 59 -4.20 -6.00 7.27
CA ALA A 59 -4.92 -6.15 8.53
C ALA A 59 -4.57 -5.07 9.56
N HIS A 60 -3.36 -4.52 9.52
CA HIS A 60 -2.96 -3.40 10.37
C HIS A 60 -3.69 -2.09 10.00
N CYS A 61 -4.20 -1.96 8.76
CA CYS A 61 -5.08 -0.87 8.31
C CYS A 61 -6.51 -0.93 8.88
N TYR A 62 -6.81 -1.84 9.81
CA TYR A 62 -8.15 -2.01 10.35
C TYR A 62 -8.69 -0.76 11.07
N LYS A 63 -9.83 -0.26 10.60
CA LYS A 63 -10.74 0.63 11.34
C LYS A 63 -12.16 0.06 11.28
N SER A 64 -12.99 0.33 12.29
CA SER A 64 -14.34 -0.25 12.39
C SER A 64 -15.30 0.20 11.29
N ARG A 65 -15.03 1.35 10.65
CA ARG A 65 -15.68 1.84 9.44
C ARG A 65 -14.65 2.63 8.62
N VAL A 66 -14.69 2.45 7.30
CA VAL A 66 -13.87 3.20 6.34
C VAL A 66 -14.74 3.68 5.18
N GLU A 67 -14.38 4.82 4.60
CA GLU A 67 -14.85 5.21 3.27
C GLU A 67 -13.83 4.68 2.25
N VAL A 68 -14.28 3.84 1.32
CA VAL A 68 -13.45 3.37 0.22
C VAL A 68 -13.64 4.34 -0.94
N ARG A 69 -12.54 4.94 -1.41
CA ARG A 69 -12.51 5.82 -2.57
C ARG A 69 -11.80 5.14 -3.73
N MET A 70 -12.44 5.13 -4.89
CA MET A 70 -11.98 4.41 -6.08
C MET A 70 -12.20 5.28 -7.32
N GLY A 71 -11.38 5.10 -8.36
CA GLY A 71 -11.36 5.99 -9.52
C GLY A 71 -10.62 7.32 -9.28
N GLU A 72 -9.92 7.44 -8.15
CA GLU A 72 -9.03 8.56 -7.80
C GLU A 72 -7.74 8.51 -8.63
N HIS A 73 -7.23 9.67 -9.06
CA HIS A 73 -5.79 9.87 -9.32
C HIS A 73 -5.22 10.87 -8.32
N HIS A 74 -5.86 12.04 -8.14
CA HIS A 74 -5.43 13.10 -7.23
C HIS A 74 -6.33 13.23 -5.98
N ILE A 75 -6.00 12.56 -4.87
CA ILE A 75 -6.88 12.36 -3.69
C ILE A 75 -7.33 13.63 -2.93
N ARG A 76 -6.81 14.82 -3.27
CA ARG A 76 -7.29 16.13 -2.78
C ARG A 76 -8.14 16.95 -3.76
N ILE A 77 -8.39 16.47 -4.98
CA ILE A 77 -9.17 17.17 -6.03
C ILE A 77 -10.28 16.24 -6.51
N THR A 78 -11.47 16.78 -6.79
CA THR A 78 -12.53 16.03 -7.47
C THR A 78 -12.37 16.19 -8.98
N GLU A 79 -11.88 15.14 -9.61
CA GLU A 79 -11.65 14.93 -11.04
C GLU A 79 -12.94 14.45 -11.77
N GLY A 80 -13.92 13.92 -11.03
CA GLY A 80 -15.24 13.51 -11.53
C GLY A 80 -15.32 12.05 -11.98
N THR A 81 -14.31 11.26 -11.63
CA THR A 81 -14.16 9.82 -11.91
C THR A 81 -14.45 8.95 -10.68
N GLU A 82 -14.62 9.56 -9.52
CA GLU A 82 -14.58 8.91 -8.22
C GLU A 82 -15.89 8.22 -7.85
N GLN A 83 -15.77 7.17 -7.03
CA GLN A 83 -16.89 6.61 -6.29
C GLN A 83 -16.47 6.47 -4.82
N PHE A 84 -17.25 7.09 -3.93
CA PHE A 84 -17.04 7.02 -2.49
C PHE A 84 -18.08 6.08 -1.88
N ILE A 85 -17.64 4.94 -1.35
CA ILE A 85 -18.51 3.89 -0.83
C ILE A 85 -18.06 3.47 0.56
N SER A 86 -18.91 3.66 1.57
CA SER A 86 -18.62 3.19 2.92
C SER A 86 -18.53 1.66 2.99
N SER A 87 -17.64 1.15 3.84
CA SER A 87 -17.61 -0.27 4.23
C SER A 87 -18.91 -0.69 4.92
N SER A 88 -19.48 -1.84 4.53
CA SER A 88 -20.48 -2.55 5.33
C SER A 88 -19.84 -3.49 6.34
N GLN A 89 -18.70 -4.09 6.00
CA GLN A 89 -17.90 -4.95 6.88
C GLN A 89 -16.40 -4.75 6.64
N VAL A 90 -15.60 -4.96 7.68
CA VAL A 90 -14.14 -4.91 7.66
C VAL A 90 -13.63 -6.14 8.42
N ILE A 91 -12.98 -7.06 7.72
CA ILE A 91 -12.71 -8.43 8.15
C ILE A 91 -11.21 -8.72 8.03
N ARG A 92 -10.48 -8.61 9.15
CA ARG A 92 -9.07 -9.06 9.21
C ARG A 92 -8.99 -10.58 9.06
N HIS A 93 -7.86 -11.07 8.56
CA HIS A 93 -7.53 -12.50 8.61
C HIS A 93 -7.61 -13.00 10.07
N PRO A 94 -8.24 -14.16 10.36
CA PRO A 94 -8.45 -14.64 11.72
C PRO A 94 -7.13 -14.92 12.48
N ASN A 95 -6.05 -15.20 11.75
CA ASN A 95 -4.72 -15.46 12.31
C ASN A 95 -3.78 -14.23 12.23
N TYR A 96 -4.30 -13.03 11.98
CA TYR A 96 -3.46 -11.81 11.99
C TYR A 96 -2.81 -11.62 13.36
N ASN A 97 -1.49 -11.44 13.38
CA ASN A 97 -0.71 -11.22 14.58
C ASN A 97 -0.01 -9.86 14.55
N SER A 98 -0.47 -8.91 15.36
CA SER A 98 0.08 -7.56 15.42
C SER A 98 1.47 -7.46 16.07
N TRP A 99 2.02 -8.55 16.64
CA TRP A 99 3.36 -8.53 17.23
C TRP A 99 4.49 -8.72 16.21
N ASN A 100 4.23 -9.47 15.14
CA ASN A 100 5.19 -9.74 14.06
C ASN A 100 4.63 -9.42 12.67
N ILE A 101 3.44 -8.81 12.59
CA ILE A 101 2.72 -8.45 11.36
C ILE A 101 2.45 -9.68 10.46
N ASP A 102 2.33 -10.88 11.07
CA ASP A 102 2.04 -12.11 10.32
C ASP A 102 0.54 -12.19 9.94
N ASN A 103 0.27 -12.78 8.77
CA ASN A 103 -1.05 -12.84 8.14
C ASN A 103 -1.73 -11.47 7.99
N ASP A 104 -0.96 -10.44 7.60
CA ASP A 104 -1.41 -9.05 7.47
C ASP A 104 -2.27 -8.80 6.22
N ILE A 105 -3.45 -9.42 6.17
CA ILE A 105 -4.42 -9.28 5.08
C ILE A 105 -5.85 -9.11 5.61
N MET A 106 -6.66 -8.34 4.89
CA MET A 106 -8.00 -7.91 5.29
C MET A 106 -8.92 -7.82 4.08
N LEU A 107 -10.18 -8.18 4.26
CA LEU A 107 -11.26 -7.94 3.32
C LEU A 107 -12.16 -6.81 3.82
N ILE A 108 -12.52 -5.90 2.92
CA ILE A 108 -13.53 -4.86 3.15
C ILE A 108 -14.70 -5.15 2.21
N LYS A 109 -15.89 -5.39 2.78
CA LYS A 109 -17.13 -5.46 2.01
C LYS A 109 -17.68 -4.06 1.84
N LEU A 110 -18.00 -3.67 0.61
CA LEU A 110 -18.64 -2.40 0.30
C LEU A 110 -20.11 -2.41 0.74
N ARG A 111 -20.70 -1.24 0.99
CA ARG A 111 -22.14 -1.12 1.33
C ARG A 111 -23.07 -1.27 0.13
N GLN A 112 -22.55 -1.00 -1.06
CA GLN A 112 -23.20 -1.21 -2.35
C GLN A 112 -22.10 -1.56 -3.38
N PRO A 113 -22.43 -2.26 -4.48
CA PRO A 113 -21.44 -2.55 -5.50
C PRO A 113 -20.91 -1.28 -6.17
N ALA A 114 -19.62 -1.27 -6.49
CA ALA A 114 -18.98 -0.32 -7.37
C ALA A 114 -19.52 -0.43 -8.81
N ILE A 115 -19.64 0.72 -9.48
CA ILE A 115 -19.99 0.80 -10.90
C ILE A 115 -18.71 0.60 -11.70
N LEU A 116 -18.50 -0.60 -12.22
CA LEU A 116 -17.31 -0.92 -13.02
C LEU A 116 -17.31 -0.14 -14.34
N ASN A 117 -16.21 0.58 -14.61
CA ASN A 117 -16.04 1.43 -15.78
C ASN A 117 -14.53 1.59 -16.09
N ARG A 118 -14.13 2.44 -17.03
CA ARG A 118 -12.70 2.56 -17.42
C ARG A 118 -11.74 3.04 -16.32
N TYR A 119 -12.24 3.64 -15.24
CA TYR A 119 -11.48 4.13 -14.09
C TYR A 119 -11.51 3.20 -12.88
N VAL A 120 -12.47 2.26 -12.86
CA VAL A 120 -12.80 1.40 -11.72
C VAL A 120 -12.98 -0.03 -12.23
N GLN A 121 -11.95 -0.87 -12.07
CA GLN A 121 -11.91 -2.28 -12.49
C GLN A 121 -11.22 -3.13 -11.42
N PRO A 122 -11.67 -4.38 -11.19
CA PRO A 122 -11.00 -5.24 -10.22
C PRO A 122 -9.66 -5.75 -10.75
N VAL A 123 -8.71 -6.01 -9.85
CA VAL A 123 -7.53 -6.84 -10.13
C VAL A 123 -7.85 -8.30 -9.83
N ASP A 124 -7.36 -9.20 -10.68
CA ASP A 124 -7.54 -10.64 -10.48
C ASP A 124 -6.72 -11.16 -9.30
N LEU A 125 -7.31 -12.09 -8.54
CA LEU A 125 -6.57 -12.90 -7.58
C LEU A 125 -5.58 -13.86 -8.29
N PRO A 126 -4.43 -14.16 -7.68
CA PRO A 126 -3.37 -14.95 -8.29
C PRO A 126 -3.73 -16.44 -8.26
N THR A 127 -3.64 -17.13 -9.39
CA THR A 127 -3.86 -18.60 -9.46
C THR A 127 -2.68 -19.42 -8.95
N SER A 128 -1.50 -18.80 -8.83
CA SER A 128 -0.27 -19.36 -8.27
C SER A 128 0.62 -18.22 -7.77
N CYS A 129 1.52 -18.51 -6.83
CA CYS A 129 2.53 -17.56 -6.39
C CYS A 129 3.48 -17.19 -7.54
N ALA A 130 3.84 -15.91 -7.66
CA ALA A 130 4.93 -15.48 -8.51
C ALA A 130 6.29 -15.88 -7.92
N SER A 131 7.29 -16.10 -8.77
CA SER A 131 8.65 -16.47 -8.37
C SER A 131 9.53 -15.23 -8.14
N ALA A 132 10.63 -15.40 -7.39
CA ALA A 132 11.71 -14.42 -7.35
C ALA A 132 12.16 -14.02 -8.78
N GLY A 133 12.56 -12.76 -8.94
CA GLY A 133 12.88 -12.14 -10.22
C GLY A 133 11.66 -11.69 -11.06
N THR A 134 10.43 -12.00 -10.64
CA THR A 134 9.23 -11.46 -11.31
C THR A 134 9.14 -9.96 -11.06
N MET A 135 9.04 -9.16 -12.13
CA MET A 135 8.74 -7.72 -12.04
C MET A 135 7.26 -7.49 -11.76
N CYS A 136 7.00 -6.52 -10.88
CA CYS A 136 5.67 -6.13 -10.41
C CYS A 136 5.59 -4.61 -10.26
N THR A 137 4.38 -4.07 -10.39
CA THR A 137 4.07 -2.67 -10.06
C THR A 137 3.51 -2.61 -8.64
N VAL A 138 4.06 -1.73 -7.80
CA VAL A 138 3.45 -1.27 -6.54
C VAL A 138 2.94 0.17 -6.73
N SER A 139 1.82 0.53 -6.11
CA SER A 139 1.24 1.88 -6.24
C SER A 139 0.51 2.39 -4.99
N GLY A 140 0.59 3.71 -4.76
CA GLY A 140 -0.04 4.35 -3.61
C GLY A 140 0.04 5.89 -3.58
N TRP A 141 -0.68 6.45 -2.62
CA TRP A 141 -0.58 7.84 -2.14
C TRP A 141 0.01 7.91 -0.73
N GLY A 142 0.34 6.73 -0.18
CA GLY A 142 1.66 6.62 0.39
C GLY A 142 2.71 6.95 -0.70
N ASP A 143 3.83 7.47 -0.28
CA ASP A 143 3.64 8.88 0.04
C ASP A 143 4.23 9.89 -1.05
N THR A 144 5.55 10.20 -1.18
CA THR A 144 6.43 10.70 -2.31
C THR A 144 7.97 10.99 -2.02
N MET A 145 8.42 11.12 -0.75
CA MET A 145 9.66 11.60 -0.05
C MET A 145 10.24 12.89 -0.57
N SER A 146 10.56 12.85 -1.84
CA SER A 146 11.11 13.94 -2.59
C SER A 146 10.11 15.08 -2.64
N SER A 147 10.54 16.26 -2.21
CA SER A 147 9.81 17.53 -2.41
C SER A 147 9.47 17.85 -3.88
N MET A 148 9.98 17.06 -4.85
CA MET A 148 9.72 17.22 -6.27
C MET A 148 8.51 16.42 -6.78
N ASN A 149 8.04 15.42 -6.03
CA ASN A 149 6.92 14.58 -6.45
C ASN A 149 5.64 14.95 -5.68
N ASP A 150 4.57 15.24 -6.41
CA ASP A 150 3.25 15.53 -5.85
C ASP A 150 2.55 14.23 -5.42
N GLY A 151 2.67 13.91 -4.14
CA GLY A 151 2.13 12.71 -3.54
C GLY A 151 0.64 12.78 -3.20
N ASP A 152 -0.05 13.87 -3.53
CA ASP A 152 -1.51 13.85 -3.60
C ASP A 152 -1.98 13.14 -4.89
N LYS A 153 -1.08 12.90 -5.85
CA LYS A 153 -1.31 12.05 -7.03
C LYS A 153 -0.74 10.65 -6.86
N LEU A 154 -1.38 9.67 -7.50
CA LEU A 154 -0.99 8.27 -7.40
C LEU A 154 0.42 8.03 -7.95
N GLN A 155 1.29 7.43 -7.13
CA GLN A 155 2.64 7.05 -7.51
C GLN A 155 2.71 5.56 -7.86
N CYS A 156 3.59 5.24 -8.81
CA CYS A 156 3.89 3.90 -9.31
C CYS A 156 5.38 3.62 -9.12
N LEU A 157 5.73 2.37 -8.81
CA LEU A 157 7.11 1.89 -8.76
C LEU A 157 7.17 0.45 -9.30
N GLU A 158 8.12 0.20 -10.20
CA GLU A 158 8.44 -1.15 -10.67
C GLU A 158 9.44 -1.80 -9.70
N ILE A 159 9.10 -2.97 -9.15
CA ILE A 159 9.92 -3.71 -8.20
C ILE A 159 10.04 -5.20 -8.59
N PRO A 160 11.21 -5.83 -8.47
CA PRO A 160 11.35 -7.28 -8.56
C PRO A 160 10.97 -7.95 -7.23
N ILE A 161 10.31 -9.11 -7.28
CA ILE A 161 10.25 -10.03 -6.13
C ILE A 161 11.67 -10.54 -5.84
N LEU A 162 12.11 -10.42 -4.59
CA LEU A 162 13.43 -10.91 -4.16
C LEU A 162 13.39 -12.42 -3.83
N SER A 163 14.55 -13.05 -3.70
CA SER A 163 14.58 -14.45 -3.25
C SER A 163 14.23 -14.53 -1.76
N ASP A 164 13.58 -15.63 -1.33
CA ASP A 164 13.28 -15.84 0.09
C ASP A 164 14.59 -15.78 0.94
N ARG A 165 15.72 -16.23 0.38
CA ARG A 165 17.05 -16.10 1.01
C ARG A 165 17.48 -14.66 1.23
N ASP A 166 17.29 -13.79 0.24
CA ASP A 166 17.69 -12.37 0.37
C ASP A 166 16.77 -11.65 1.36
N CYS A 167 15.48 -11.99 1.36
CA CYS A 167 14.51 -11.52 2.34
C CYS A 167 14.87 -11.94 3.77
N ASP A 168 15.24 -13.21 3.98
CA ASP A 168 15.73 -13.74 5.27
C ASP A 168 17.06 -13.10 5.70
N ASN A 169 17.96 -12.80 4.76
CA ASN A 169 19.22 -12.13 5.06
C ASN A 169 18.99 -10.67 5.52
N SER A 170 18.04 -9.97 4.89
CA SER A 170 17.62 -8.62 5.27
C SER A 170 16.91 -8.56 6.62
N TYR A 171 16.09 -9.57 6.93
CA TYR A 171 15.27 -9.61 8.16
C TYR A 171 15.38 -10.96 8.91
N PRO A 172 16.56 -11.26 9.52
CA PRO A 172 16.84 -12.59 10.09
C PRO A 172 15.83 -13.04 11.14
N GLY A 173 15.07 -14.09 10.81
CA GLY A 173 14.09 -14.71 11.71
C GLY A 173 12.76 -13.96 11.84
N MET A 174 12.50 -12.95 11.00
CA MET A 174 11.25 -12.17 11.02
C MET A 174 10.29 -12.53 9.89
N ILE A 175 10.81 -13.02 8.76
CA ILE A 175 10.01 -13.39 7.58
C ILE A 175 9.27 -14.70 7.84
N THR A 176 7.95 -14.69 7.62
CA THR A 176 7.11 -15.90 7.68
C THR A 176 6.79 -16.41 6.27
N PRO A 177 6.30 -17.66 6.10
CA PRO A 177 5.84 -18.14 4.80
C PRO A 177 4.74 -17.27 4.17
N ALA A 178 3.99 -16.53 4.97
CA ALA A 178 2.95 -15.60 4.55
C ALA A 178 3.50 -14.25 4.03
N MET A 179 4.82 -14.07 3.99
CA MET A 179 5.51 -12.86 3.56
C MET A 179 6.40 -13.09 2.33
N PHE A 180 6.74 -12.01 1.65
CA PHE A 180 7.86 -11.95 0.70
C PHE A 180 8.43 -10.53 0.65
N CYS A 181 9.68 -10.39 0.24
CA CYS A 181 10.30 -9.09 -0.02
C CYS A 181 10.26 -8.77 -1.52
N ALA A 182 10.11 -7.49 -1.84
CA ALA A 182 10.28 -6.99 -3.20
C ALA A 182 10.90 -5.58 -3.17
N GLY A 183 11.62 -5.21 -4.23
CA GLY A 183 12.34 -3.93 -4.30
C GLY A 183 13.82 -4.12 -4.58
N TYR A 184 14.64 -3.21 -4.05
CA TYR A 184 16.05 -3.04 -4.43
C TYR A 184 16.94 -3.01 -3.18
N LEU A 185 17.86 -3.98 -3.04
CA LEU A 185 18.75 -4.06 -1.87
C LEU A 185 19.75 -2.90 -1.80
N GLU A 186 20.04 -2.24 -2.92
CA GLU A 186 20.81 -1.01 -2.97
C GLU A 186 20.11 0.20 -2.30
N GLY A 187 18.80 0.09 -2.02
CA GLY A 187 17.97 1.17 -1.49
C GLY A 187 17.53 2.18 -2.55
N GLY A 188 17.00 3.33 -2.11
CA GLY A 188 16.54 4.44 -2.95
C GLY A 188 15.22 4.24 -3.72
N LYS A 189 14.62 3.04 -3.66
CA LYS A 189 13.32 2.69 -4.26
C LYS A 189 12.52 1.74 -3.36
N ASP A 190 11.37 2.18 -2.86
CA ASP A 190 10.51 1.37 -1.99
C ASP A 190 9.10 1.98 -1.82
N SER A 191 8.16 1.15 -1.39
CA SER A 191 6.93 1.59 -0.69
C SER A 191 7.26 2.17 0.69
N CYS A 192 6.38 2.99 1.24
CA CYS A 192 6.60 3.68 2.51
C CYS A 192 5.31 3.84 3.33
N GLN A 193 5.28 4.75 4.31
CA GLN A 193 4.08 5.01 5.11
C GLN A 193 2.90 5.41 4.22
N GLY A 194 1.66 5.09 4.64
CA GLY A 194 0.44 5.34 3.85
C GLY A 194 0.18 4.34 2.70
N ASP A 195 1.22 3.69 2.14
CA ASP A 195 1.06 2.71 1.05
C ASP A 195 0.45 1.40 1.53
N SER A 196 0.61 1.11 2.82
CA SER A 196 0.02 -0.01 3.55
C SER A 196 -1.36 -0.41 3.03
N GLY A 197 -1.53 -1.69 2.70
CA GLY A 197 -2.75 -2.20 2.09
C GLY A 197 -2.86 -2.05 0.57
N GLY A 198 -1.99 -1.25 -0.05
CA GLY A 198 -1.90 -1.08 -1.50
C GLY A 198 -1.45 -2.35 -2.24
N PRO A 199 -1.67 -2.40 -3.56
CA PRO A 199 -1.39 -3.57 -4.37
C PRO A 199 0.11 -3.75 -4.67
N VAL A 200 0.54 -5.01 -4.79
CA VAL A 200 1.66 -5.41 -5.67
C VAL A 200 1.09 -6.29 -6.78
N VAL A 201 1.05 -5.77 -8.00
CA VAL A 201 0.51 -6.46 -9.18
C VAL A 201 1.64 -6.97 -10.06
N CYS A 202 1.64 -8.28 -10.31
CA CYS A 202 2.60 -8.92 -11.22
C CYS A 202 1.81 -9.63 -12.32
N ASN A 203 2.08 -9.32 -13.59
CA ASN A 203 1.38 -9.91 -14.75
C ASN A 203 -0.16 -9.84 -14.64
N GLY A 204 -0.70 -8.72 -14.15
CA GLY A 204 -2.14 -8.50 -13.96
C GLY A 204 -2.79 -9.26 -12.79
N LYS A 205 -1.99 -9.89 -11.91
CA LYS A 205 -2.48 -10.58 -10.70
C LYS A 205 -1.97 -9.90 -9.44
N LEU A 206 -2.84 -9.76 -8.44
CA LEU A 206 -2.50 -9.22 -7.11
C LEU A 206 -1.66 -10.25 -6.33
N GLN A 207 -0.33 -10.16 -6.38
CA GLN A 207 0.56 -11.10 -5.69
C GLN A 207 0.91 -10.67 -4.26
N GLY A 208 0.89 -9.35 -4.00
CA GLY A 208 1.23 -8.80 -2.69
C GLY A 208 0.27 -7.71 -2.23
N VAL A 209 0.32 -7.47 -0.92
CA VAL A 209 -0.27 -6.31 -0.23
C VAL A 209 0.85 -5.63 0.55
N VAL A 210 1.00 -4.31 0.40
CA VAL A 210 2.00 -3.52 1.14
C VAL A 210 1.77 -3.70 2.65
N SER A 211 2.81 -4.10 3.39
CA SER A 211 2.68 -4.50 4.79
C SER A 211 3.65 -3.77 5.73
N TRP A 212 4.97 -3.98 5.61
CA TRP A 212 5.95 -3.36 6.50
C TRP A 212 7.36 -3.30 5.88
N GLY A 213 8.28 -2.59 6.55
CA GLY A 213 9.70 -2.51 6.23
C GLY A 213 10.47 -1.86 7.39
N TYR A 214 11.80 -1.85 7.34
CA TYR A 214 12.62 -1.02 8.22
C TYR A 214 13.01 0.27 7.49
N GLY A 215 12.52 1.40 8.00
CA GLY A 215 12.57 2.67 7.28
C GLY A 215 11.76 2.59 5.97
N CYS A 216 12.23 3.32 4.96
CA CYS A 216 11.74 3.21 3.59
C CYS A 216 12.94 3.37 2.64
N ALA A 217 13.12 2.42 1.72
CA ALA A 217 14.21 2.42 0.75
C ALA A 217 15.62 2.54 1.37
N GLU A 218 15.77 2.08 2.60
CA GLU A 218 17.08 1.94 3.22
C GLU A 218 17.85 0.81 2.56
N ARG A 219 19.17 0.96 2.50
CA ARG A 219 20.04 -0.08 1.95
C ARG A 219 19.89 -1.37 2.76
N ASP A 220 19.83 -2.50 2.05
CA ASP A 220 19.69 -3.85 2.59
C ASP A 220 18.36 -4.11 3.35
N HIS A 221 17.40 -3.17 3.31
CA HIS A 221 16.06 -3.25 3.94
C HIS A 221 14.94 -3.03 2.90
N PRO A 222 14.62 -4.04 2.06
CA PRO A 222 13.55 -3.95 1.07
C PRO A 222 12.16 -4.03 1.73
N GLY A 223 11.13 -3.50 1.08
CA GLY A 223 9.73 -3.66 1.52
C GLY A 223 9.29 -5.12 1.65
N VAL A 224 8.46 -5.39 2.66
CA VAL A 224 7.87 -6.70 2.97
C VAL A 224 6.36 -6.66 2.73
N TYR A 225 5.86 -7.69 2.06
CA TYR A 225 4.50 -7.75 1.52
C TYR A 225 3.79 -9.05 1.94
N ALA A 226 2.48 -8.99 2.22
CA ALA A 226 1.70 -10.19 2.49
C ALA A 226 1.48 -11.00 1.21
N LYS A 227 1.78 -12.30 1.24
CA LYS A 227 1.88 -13.21 0.08
C LYS A 227 0.49 -13.72 -0.36
N VAL A 228 -0.22 -12.93 -1.16
CA VAL A 228 -1.67 -13.08 -1.49
C VAL A 228 -2.04 -14.48 -2.00
N CYS A 229 -1.15 -15.13 -2.76
CA CYS A 229 -1.38 -16.49 -3.28
C CYS A 229 -1.68 -17.54 -2.20
N LEU A 230 -1.21 -17.36 -0.96
CA LEU A 230 -1.47 -18.27 0.16
C LEU A 230 -2.82 -18.02 0.84
N PHE A 231 -3.49 -16.90 0.56
CA PHE A 231 -4.75 -16.51 1.17
C PHE A 231 -5.98 -16.78 0.29
N ASN A 232 -5.81 -17.33 -0.91
CA ASN A 232 -6.89 -17.55 -1.87
C ASN A 232 -8.11 -18.30 -1.31
N GLU A 233 -7.90 -19.37 -0.52
CA GLU A 233 -8.99 -20.11 0.10
C GLU A 233 -9.77 -19.25 1.10
N TRP A 234 -9.06 -18.52 1.97
CA TRP A 234 -9.68 -17.60 2.92
C TRP A 234 -10.42 -16.45 2.22
N LEU A 235 -9.80 -15.85 1.21
CA LEU A 235 -10.38 -14.75 0.42
C LEU A 235 -11.68 -15.19 -0.26
N THR A 236 -11.63 -16.29 -1.02
CA THR A 236 -12.78 -16.77 -1.79
C THR A 236 -13.91 -17.29 -0.89
N SER A 237 -13.59 -18.06 0.16
CA SER A 237 -14.60 -18.56 1.11
C SER A 237 -15.25 -17.43 1.91
N THR A 238 -14.48 -16.40 2.31
CA THR A 238 -15.03 -15.22 3.00
C THR A 238 -15.93 -14.40 2.06
N MET A 239 -15.49 -14.12 0.83
CA MET A 239 -16.29 -13.39 -0.16
C MET A 239 -17.57 -14.12 -0.57
N ALA A 240 -17.59 -15.45 -0.54
CA ALA A 240 -18.78 -16.26 -0.83
C ALA A 240 -19.75 -16.40 0.36
N ARG A 241 -19.26 -16.24 1.59
CA ARG A 241 -20.05 -16.39 2.82
C ARG A 241 -20.89 -15.16 3.17
N TYR A 242 -20.44 -13.96 2.78
CA TYR A 242 -20.99 -12.68 3.22
C TYR A 242 -21.69 -11.90 2.12
#